data_AF-A0A8E2E9I0-F1
#
_entry.id   AF-A0A8E2E9I0-F1
#
_cell.length_a   1.000
_cell.length_b   1.000
_cell.length_c   1.000
_cell.angle_alpha   90.00
_cell.angle_beta   90.00
_cell.angle_gamma   90.00
#
_symmetry.space_group_name_H-M   'P 1'
#
loop_
_entity.id
_entity.type
_entity.pdbx_description
1 polymer ?
#
loop_
_entity_poly.entity_id
_entity_poly.type
_entity_poly.pdbx_seq_one_letter_code
_entity_poly.pdbx_strand_id
1 'polypeptide(L)'
;LLIKPRQGFTGSLQLYTKEKRTKKANLIAIINGPYSKELDFTRFETILLFATRINITRQLSYLKRLIEIKNRRATSIKRISLYWEIEYIGKKYQLNIKHPLIVN
;
A
#
# COMPACT_ATOMS: atom_id res chain seq x y z
N LEU A 1 7.22 4.61 1.10
CA LEU A 1 6.97 3.84 2.35
C LEU A 1 5.79 4.46 3.05
N LEU A 2 4.80 3.67 3.47
CA LEU A 2 3.72 4.12 4.34
C LEU A 2 3.94 3.49 5.71
N ILE A 3 4.03 4.31 6.75
CA ILE A 3 4.40 3.87 8.11
C ILE A 3 3.31 4.34 9.06
N LYS A 4 2.73 3.41 9.83
CA LYS A 4 1.83 3.77 10.93
C LYS A 4 2.67 4.16 12.15
N PRO A 5 2.48 5.36 12.71
CA PRO A 5 3.09 5.73 13.98
C PRO A 5 2.67 4.74 15.07
N ARG A 6 3.64 4.23 15.81
CA ARG A 6 3.48 3.46 17.05
C ARG A 6 4.36 4.08 18.12
N GLN A 7 4.26 3.59 19.36
CA GLN A 7 5.16 4.01 20.43
C GLN A 7 6.64 3.76 20.04
N GLY A 8 7.53 4.63 20.51
CA GLY A 8 8.95 4.62 20.17
C GLY A 8 9.26 5.26 18.82
N PHE A 9 10.19 4.66 18.06
CA PHE A 9 10.83 5.27 16.88
C PHE A 9 9.86 5.88 15.86
N THR A 10 8.82 5.14 15.44
CA THR A 10 7.88 5.63 14.40
C THR A 10 6.98 6.76 14.90
N GLY A 11 6.72 6.82 16.20
CA GLY A 11 6.02 7.94 16.85
C GLY A 11 6.91 9.17 16.94
N SER A 12 8.16 9.01 17.38
CA SER A 12 9.16 10.09 17.40
C SER A 12 9.43 10.67 16.00
N LEU A 13 9.49 9.80 14.97
CA LEU A 13 9.61 10.23 13.58
C LEU A 13 8.41 11.09 13.13
N GLN A 14 7.20 10.76 13.60
CA GLN A 14 6.01 11.56 13.32
C GLN A 14 6.05 12.92 14.03
N LEU A 15 6.54 12.97 15.27
CA LEU A 15 6.70 14.23 16.01
C LEU A 15 7.73 15.14 15.33
N TYR A 16 8.90 14.59 15.00
CA TYR A 16 9.97 15.32 14.31
C TYR A 16 9.50 15.95 12.98
N THR A 17 8.72 15.21 12.19
CA THR A 17 8.16 15.72 10.93
C THR A 17 7.08 16.79 11.14
N LYS A 18 6.31 16.71 12.24
CA LYS A 18 5.32 17.73 12.61
C LYS A 18 5.95 19.00 13.16
N GLU A 19 7.05 18.91 13.90
CA GLU A 19 7.75 20.08 14.46
C GLU A 19 8.48 20.89 13.38
N LYS A 20 8.99 20.21 12.34
CA LYS A 20 9.69 20.85 11.21
C LYS A 20 8.75 21.39 10.11
N ARG A 21 7.46 21.62 10.42
CA ARG A 21 6.34 21.89 9.49
C ARG A 21 6.57 22.93 8.37
N THR A 22 7.59 23.76 8.45
CA THR A 22 7.89 24.83 7.47
C THR A 22 9.20 24.64 6.69
N LYS A 23 10.04 23.64 7.02
CA LYS A 23 11.28 23.33 6.29
C LYS A 23 11.34 21.84 5.99
N LYS A 24 11.70 21.46 4.76
CA LYS A 24 11.94 20.05 4.41
C LYS A 24 12.88 19.43 5.44
N ALA A 25 12.41 18.42 6.15
CA ALA A 25 13.24 17.67 7.07
C ALA A 25 14.23 16.83 6.24
N ASN A 26 15.50 17.23 6.23
CA ASN A 26 16.56 16.43 5.63
C ASN A 26 16.90 15.29 6.59
N LEU A 27 16.54 14.07 6.22
CA LEU A 27 16.81 12.85 6.97
C LEU A 27 17.63 11.91 6.09
N ILE A 28 18.66 11.31 6.69
CA ILE A 28 19.42 10.22 6.08
C ILE A 28 18.74 8.92 6.48
N ALA A 29 18.47 8.06 5.51
CA ALA A 29 17.90 6.74 5.75
C ALA A 29 18.82 5.69 5.13
N ILE A 30 19.11 4.64 5.90
CA ILE A 30 19.77 3.44 5.40
C ILE A 30 18.69 2.38 5.20
N ILE A 31 18.62 1.82 4.00
CA ILE A 31 17.67 0.77 3.65
C ILE A 31 18.48 -0.49 3.36
N ASN A 32 18.18 -1.57 4.08
CA ASN A 32 18.74 -2.89 3.81
C ASN A 32 17.61 -3.82 3.33
N GLY A 33 17.84 -4.60 2.27
CA GLY A 33 16.85 -5.47 1.63
C GLY A 33 16.97 -5.49 0.09
N PRO A 34 16.02 -6.15 -0.62
CA PRO A 34 14.74 -6.66 -0.14
C PRO A 34 14.82 -8.03 0.57
N TYR A 35 13.99 -8.24 1.59
CA TYR A 35 13.92 -9.51 2.34
C TYR A 35 12.83 -10.48 1.84
N SER A 36 12.04 -10.08 0.84
CA SER A 36 10.94 -10.90 0.33
C SER A 36 11.40 -11.73 -0.86
N LYS A 37 10.94 -12.99 -0.96
CA LYS A 37 11.09 -13.78 -2.19
C LYS A 37 10.10 -13.27 -3.24
N GLU A 38 10.52 -13.29 -4.51
CA GLU A 38 9.59 -13.04 -5.61
C GLU A 38 8.56 -14.17 -5.68
N LEU A 39 7.31 -13.79 -5.91
CA LEU A 39 6.22 -14.71 -6.16
C LEU A 39 5.89 -14.60 -7.65
N ASP A 40 5.91 -15.73 -8.35
CA ASP A 40 5.54 -15.83 -9.76
C ASP A 40 4.02 -16.06 -9.88
N PHE A 41 3.32 -15.07 -10.42
CA PHE A 41 1.87 -15.13 -10.60
C PHE A 41 1.44 -15.39 -12.05
N THR A 42 2.39 -15.57 -12.97
CA THR A 42 2.09 -15.80 -14.39
C THR A 42 1.23 -17.05 -14.61
N ARG A 43 1.28 -17.99 -13.66
CA ARG A 43 0.55 -19.27 -13.68
C ARG A 43 -0.90 -19.18 -13.19
N PHE A 44 -1.32 -18.06 -12.58
CA PHE A 44 -2.65 -17.93 -12.00
C PHE A 44 -3.55 -17.04 -12.86
N GLU A 45 -4.78 -17.49 -13.11
CA GLU A 45 -5.76 -16.68 -13.84
C GLU A 45 -6.51 -15.68 -12.95
N THR A 46 -6.68 -16.01 -11.67
CA THR A 46 -7.34 -15.14 -10.68
C THR A 46 -6.42 -14.93 -9.49
N ILE A 47 -6.23 -13.67 -9.11
CA ILE A 47 -5.41 -13.28 -7.95
C ILE A 47 -6.29 -12.57 -6.94
N LEU A 48 -6.18 -13.00 -5.68
CA LEU A 48 -6.92 -12.48 -4.54
C LEU A 48 -5.94 -11.93 -3.49
N LEU A 49 -6.06 -10.64 -3.20
CA LEU A 49 -5.23 -9.94 -2.21
C LEU A 49 -6.08 -9.59 -0.98
N PHE A 50 -5.58 -9.90 0.21
CA PHE A 50 -6.26 -9.61 1.49
C PHE A 50 -5.38 -8.76 2.40
N ALA A 51 -5.75 -7.50 2.62
CA ALA A 51 -5.04 -6.61 3.54
C ALA A 51 -5.90 -6.25 4.75
N THR A 52 -5.23 -6.12 5.90
CA THR A 52 -5.79 -5.53 7.10
C THR A 52 -5.02 -4.25 7.48
N ARG A 53 -5.75 -3.19 7.84
CA ARG A 53 -5.19 -1.91 8.30
C ARG A 53 -4.09 -1.37 7.36
N ILE A 54 -2.90 -1.05 7.88
CA ILE A 54 -1.75 -0.47 7.14
C ILE A 54 -0.89 -1.50 6.41
N ASN A 55 -1.17 -2.80 6.58
CA ASN A 55 -0.46 -3.87 5.88
C ASN A 55 -0.77 -3.90 4.37
N ILE A 56 -1.71 -3.06 3.91
CA ILE A 56 -1.99 -2.78 2.51
C ILE A 56 -0.76 -2.28 1.73
N THR A 57 0.21 -1.65 2.39
CA THR A 57 1.38 -1.04 1.72
C THR A 57 2.16 -2.03 0.85
N ARG A 58 2.39 -3.26 1.36
CA ARG A 58 3.07 -4.32 0.59
C ARG A 58 2.23 -4.78 -0.59
N GLN A 59 0.93 -4.86 -0.39
CA GLN A 59 -0.02 -5.31 -1.40
C GLN A 59 -0.24 -4.27 -2.50
N LEU A 60 -0.13 -2.97 -2.20
CA LEU A 60 -0.22 -1.92 -3.22
C LEU A 60 0.96 -1.93 -4.18
N SER A 61 2.19 -2.08 -3.66
CA SER A 61 3.35 -2.29 -4.53
C SER A 61 3.19 -3.54 -5.38
N TYR A 62 2.58 -4.58 -4.81
CA TYR A 62 2.33 -5.84 -5.50
C TYR A 62 1.26 -5.72 -6.58
N LEU A 63 0.13 -5.09 -6.26
CA LEU A 63 -0.98 -4.81 -7.16
C LEU A 63 -0.52 -3.99 -8.36
N LYS A 64 0.31 -2.97 -8.14
CA LYS A 64 0.88 -2.17 -9.23
C LYS A 64 1.67 -3.04 -10.22
N ARG A 65 2.53 -3.92 -9.71
CA ARG A 65 3.29 -4.88 -10.53
C ARG A 65 2.37 -5.85 -11.26
N LEU A 66 1.33 -6.37 -10.61
CA LEU A 66 0.37 -7.29 -11.24
C LEU A 66 -0.45 -6.63 -12.36
N ILE A 67 -0.88 -5.38 -12.18
CA ILE A 67 -1.58 -4.62 -13.22
C ILE A 67 -0.66 -4.41 -14.43
N GLU A 68 0.60 -4.03 -14.18
CA GLU A 68 1.58 -3.86 -15.26
C GLU A 68 1.83 -5.16 -16.03
N ILE A 69 1.96 -6.28 -15.31
CA ILE A 69 2.12 -7.62 -15.90
C ILE A 69 0.89 -8.03 -16.72
N LYS A 70 -0.32 -7.84 -16.18
CA LYS A 70 -1.58 -8.12 -16.89
C LYS A 70 -1.67 -7.28 -18.17
N ASN A 71 -1.33 -5.99 -18.12
CA ASN A 71 -1.39 -5.08 -19.26
C ASN A 71 -0.42 -5.44 -20.38
N ARG A 72 0.72 -6.06 -20.06
CA ARG A 72 1.69 -6.57 -21.06
C ARG A 72 1.18 -7.78 -21.84
N ARG A 73 -0.05 -8.28 -21.58
CA ARG A 73 -0.75 -9.41 -22.25
C ARG A 73 0.01 -10.74 -22.32
N ALA A 74 1.14 -10.85 -21.64
CA ALA A 74 1.98 -12.05 -21.61
C ALA A 74 1.68 -12.98 -20.42
N THR A 75 0.47 -12.90 -19.83
CA THR A 75 0.12 -13.70 -18.65
C THR A 75 -1.31 -14.24 -18.70
N SER A 76 -1.52 -15.32 -17.95
CA SER A 76 -2.81 -15.97 -17.75
C SER A 76 -3.80 -15.14 -16.92
N ILE A 77 -3.37 -14.02 -16.34
CA ILE A 77 -4.11 -13.25 -15.34
C ILE A 77 -5.32 -12.57 -16.00
N LYS A 78 -6.52 -13.06 -15.66
CA LYS A 78 -7.81 -12.50 -16.10
C LYS A 78 -8.37 -11.52 -15.07
N ARG A 79 -8.29 -11.88 -13.79
CA ARG A 79 -8.95 -11.13 -12.70
C ARG A 79 -8.01 -10.88 -11.52
N ILE A 80 -8.06 -9.65 -11.00
CA ILE A 80 -7.38 -9.27 -9.77
C ILE A 80 -8.42 -8.64 -8.84
N SER A 81 -8.51 -9.13 -7.61
CA SER A 81 -9.44 -8.60 -6.60
C SER A 81 -8.70 -8.31 -5.30
N LEU A 82 -8.95 -7.14 -4.71
CA LEU A 82 -8.36 -6.69 -3.46
C LEU A 82 -9.47 -6.49 -2.42
N TYR A 83 -9.35 -7.20 -1.31
CA TYR A 83 -10.17 -7.03 -0.12
C TYR A 83 -9.35 -6.33 0.94
N TRP A 84 -9.77 -5.12 1.33
CA TRP A 84 -9.07 -4.31 2.31
C TRP A 84 -9.97 -4.01 3.50
N GLU A 85 -9.61 -4.57 4.65
CA GLU A 85 -10.24 -4.26 5.91
C GLU A 85 -9.60 -3.02 6.53
N ILE A 86 -10.41 -1.98 6.71
CA ILE A 86 -10.01 -0.72 7.32
C ILE A 86 -10.62 -0.65 8.72
N GLU A 87 -9.80 -0.53 9.74
CA GLU A 87 -10.31 -0.16 11.06
C GLU A 87 -10.48 1.35 11.16
N TYR A 88 -11.73 1.78 11.27
CA TYR A 88 -12.08 3.16 11.60
C TYR A 88 -12.04 3.35 13.12
N ILE A 89 -11.06 4.11 13.61
CA ILE A 89 -11.10 4.75 14.94
C ILE A 89 -11.45 6.21 14.68
N GLY A 90 -12.68 6.62 15.02
CA GLY A 90 -13.42 7.67 14.33
C GLY A 90 -12.93 9.13 14.43
N LYS A 91 -13.06 9.84 13.31
CA LYS A 91 -13.96 11.00 13.10
C LYS A 91 -14.43 10.96 11.64
N LYS A 92 -15.74 11.16 11.41
CA LYS A 92 -16.34 11.24 10.06
C LYS A 92 -15.71 12.40 9.30
N TYR A 93 -14.89 12.09 8.30
CA TYR A 93 -14.81 12.93 7.11
C TYR A 93 -15.80 12.33 6.12
N GLN A 94 -16.89 13.05 5.83
CA GLN A 94 -17.71 12.75 4.66
C GLN A 94 -16.86 13.05 3.42
N LEU A 95 -16.07 12.07 2.99
CA LEU A 95 -15.58 12.03 1.63
C LEU A 95 -16.77 11.59 0.77
N ASN A 96 -17.49 12.58 0.22
CA ASN A 96 -18.43 12.38 -0.87
C ASN A 96 -17.63 11.91 -2.09
N ILE A 97 -17.27 10.64 -2.15
CA ILE A 97 -16.82 10.02 -3.39
C ILE A 97 -18.08 9.66 -4.16
N LYS A 98 -18.58 10.63 -4.93
CA LYS A 98 -19.51 10.38 -6.02
C LYS A 98 -18.73 9.58 -7.07
N HIS A 99 -18.85 8.26 -6.98
CA HIS A 99 -18.67 7.22 -8.00
C HIS A 99 -17.80 6.06 -7.52
N PRO A 100 -18.33 4.82 -7.49
CA PRO A 100 -17.50 3.63 -7.37
C PRO A 100 -16.67 3.48 -8.64
N LEU A 101 -15.35 3.44 -8.50
CA LEU A 101 -14.46 2.98 -9.56
C LEU A 101 -14.66 1.47 -9.71
N ILE A 102 -15.67 1.09 -10.49
CA ILE A 102 -15.74 -0.22 -11.11
C ILE A 102 -14.74 -0.18 -12.26
N VAL A 103 -13.58 -0.79 -12.06
CA VAL A 103 -12.63 -1.03 -13.14
C VAL A 103 -13.10 -2.29 -13.85
N ASN A 104 -13.77 -2.12 -14.99
CA ASN A 104 -14.05 -3.18 -15.96
C ASN A 104 -12.73 -3.70 -16.56
#